data_AF-A0A1B7K4M3-F1
#
_entry.id   AF-A0A1B7K4M3-F1
#
_cell.length_a   1.000
_cell.length_b   1.000
_cell.length_c   1.000
_cell.angle_alpha   90.00
_cell.angle_beta   90.00
_cell.angle_gamma   90.00
#
_symmetry.space_group_name_H-M   'P 1'
#
loop_
_entity.id
_entity.type
_entity.pdbx_description
1 polymer ?
#
loop_
_entity_poly.entity_id
_entity_poly.type
_entity_poly.pdbx_seq_one_letter_code
_entity_poly.pdbx_strand_id
1 'polypeptide(L)'
;MQQPVVRVGEWLITPSINQISRAGRQLTLEPRLIDLLMYFAQHPGQVLSRDELIDNIWMRNIVTSHVVTQSISELRKSLRDGDDGHIEYIITVPKRGYQLTAEVTWLDEREENQAPETPVVSPAPTVTHAPANAPVAPRLTAERRWYSNVWTQIAFLLSLGVLIAMVLLTVIRPHPQITRSHLLLNPRDIDVRFEPGASCNNWVSQQAYAIGLGTLITTSLNTYSTFMVHDKTNYNVNEPSSSGKTLTISFVNQRHYRAQQCFMSVLLVDNADSSKMLDKRYFVTDGNLVSIQRDLFDSLSTALTQPWPAQMQTMLAHLDMPHPMSLAQFYQALLLISQGDAPSLTKASSMLDSIIKLSPDFAYGYAQKAMVDVLRHSQQPFDSSQLVSLSHELEHVANMPELKNSAVLYRIQAIDALGKGSIDNAYEAINKSIELEMSWLNYVVLGKVYEMKGENRLAADAYITAFNLRPGDNTLYWIQNGIFQTSIEKIVPYLQTFLPKNA
;
A
#
# COMPACT_ATOMS: atom_id res chain seq x y z
N MET A 1 17.78 13.56 7.64
CA MET A 1 19.05 13.48 6.91
C MET A 1 18.96 14.51 5.80
N GLN A 2 19.94 15.41 5.69
CA GLN A 2 20.05 16.23 4.48
C GLN A 2 20.42 15.29 3.33
N GLN A 3 19.82 15.48 2.15
CA GLN A 3 20.13 14.64 0.99
C GLN A 3 21.54 14.99 0.50
N PRO A 4 22.38 13.99 0.15
CA PRO A 4 23.75 14.24 -0.27
C PRO A 4 23.80 15.13 -1.51
N VAL A 5 24.79 16.01 -1.56
CA VAL A 5 25.02 16.92 -2.69
C VAL A 5 25.69 16.11 -3.81
N VAL A 6 25.15 16.21 -5.02
CA VAL A 6 25.60 15.39 -6.16
C VAL A 6 26.14 16.30 -7.24
N ARG A 7 27.32 15.97 -7.78
CA ARG A 7 27.87 16.64 -8.96
C ARG A 7 27.62 15.77 -10.20
N VAL A 8 26.98 16.35 -11.20
CA VAL A 8 26.76 15.73 -12.52
C VAL A 8 27.47 16.61 -13.56
N GLY A 9 28.62 16.13 -14.05
CA GLY A 9 29.57 16.91 -14.85
C GLY A 9 29.99 18.19 -14.15
N GLU A 10 29.56 19.34 -14.69
CA GLU A 10 29.84 20.65 -14.12
C GLU A 10 28.73 21.21 -13.21
N TRP A 11 27.58 20.53 -13.12
CA TRP A 11 26.45 20.96 -12.30
C TRP A 11 26.47 20.31 -10.90
N LEU A 12 26.46 21.16 -9.87
CA LEU A 12 26.26 20.78 -8.47
C LEU A 12 24.76 20.83 -8.15
N ILE A 13 24.17 19.69 -7.82
CA ILE A 13 22.75 19.50 -7.51
C ILE A 13 22.56 19.61 -6.00
N THR A 14 21.62 20.46 -5.57
CA THR A 14 21.19 20.59 -4.17
C THR A 14 19.71 20.20 -4.06
N PRO A 15 19.39 18.92 -3.85
CA PRO A 15 18.01 18.42 -3.94
C PRO A 15 17.06 19.04 -2.92
N SER A 16 17.55 19.33 -1.71
CA SER A 16 16.79 19.88 -0.59
C SER A 16 16.12 21.24 -0.87
N ILE A 17 16.58 21.96 -1.90
CA ILE A 17 16.04 23.28 -2.32
C ILE A 17 15.67 23.32 -3.81
N ASN A 18 15.71 22.16 -4.50
CA ASN A 18 15.43 22.03 -5.94
C ASN A 18 16.30 22.92 -6.86
N GLN A 19 17.60 23.03 -6.56
CA GLN A 19 18.53 23.87 -7.34
C GLN A 19 19.68 23.08 -7.95
N ILE A 20 20.14 23.54 -9.12
CA ILE A 20 21.42 23.19 -9.72
C ILE A 20 22.30 24.43 -9.84
N SER A 21 23.62 24.28 -9.69
CA SER A 21 24.56 25.39 -9.76
C SER A 21 25.88 25.03 -10.47
N ARG A 22 26.47 25.98 -11.19
CA ARG A 22 27.72 25.84 -11.94
C ARG A 22 28.41 27.20 -12.04
N ALA A 23 29.70 27.27 -11.69
CA ALA A 23 30.54 28.46 -11.90
C ALA A 23 29.91 29.83 -11.49
N GLY A 24 29.19 29.87 -10.36
CA GLY A 24 28.53 31.10 -9.85
C GLY A 24 27.12 31.36 -10.41
N ARG A 25 26.61 30.53 -11.31
CA ARG A 25 25.22 30.56 -11.81
C ARG A 25 24.37 29.51 -11.07
N GLN A 26 23.13 29.88 -10.75
CA GLN A 26 22.16 29.02 -10.07
C GLN A 26 20.85 28.99 -10.86
N LEU A 27 20.26 27.80 -11.00
CA LEU A 27 18.96 27.57 -11.63
C LEU A 27 18.09 26.78 -10.64
N THR A 28 16.88 27.29 -10.38
CA THR A 28 15.84 26.53 -9.67
C THR A 28 15.02 25.75 -10.69
N LEU A 29 14.81 24.46 -10.43
CA LEU A 29 14.05 23.58 -11.30
C LEU A 29 12.72 23.19 -10.64
N GLU A 30 11.76 22.69 -11.44
CA GLU A 30 10.61 21.98 -10.87
C GLU A 30 11.09 20.74 -10.09
N PRO A 31 10.53 20.41 -8.91
CA PRO A 31 10.97 19.26 -8.11
C PRO A 31 11.11 17.97 -8.90
N ARG A 32 10.15 17.70 -9.79
CA ARG A 32 10.16 16.54 -10.70
C ARG A 32 11.41 16.45 -11.59
N LEU A 33 11.96 17.57 -12.03
CA LEU A 33 13.18 17.59 -12.85
C LEU A 33 14.44 17.32 -12.01
N ILE A 34 14.41 17.67 -10.72
CA ILE A 34 15.46 17.32 -9.75
C ILE A 34 15.37 15.83 -9.41
N ASP A 35 14.18 15.30 -9.14
CA ASP A 35 13.96 13.86 -8.91
C ASP A 35 14.44 13.04 -10.12
N LEU A 36 14.07 13.46 -11.34
CA LEU A 36 14.50 12.85 -12.59
C LEU A 36 16.04 12.88 -12.74
N LEU A 37 16.68 14.02 -12.48
CA LEU A 37 18.14 14.16 -12.56
C LEU A 37 18.87 13.34 -11.49
N MET A 38 18.34 13.26 -10.28
CA MET A 38 18.86 12.44 -9.18
C MET A 38 18.74 10.95 -9.49
N TYR A 39 17.65 10.51 -10.10
CA TYR A 39 17.48 9.12 -10.52
C TYR A 39 18.44 8.74 -11.66
N PHE A 40 18.69 9.65 -12.62
CA PHE A 40 19.76 9.50 -13.60
C PHE A 40 21.15 9.42 -12.93
N ALA A 41 21.41 10.25 -11.91
CA ALA A 41 22.68 10.26 -11.19
C ALA A 41 22.92 9.01 -10.33
N GLN A 42 21.85 8.34 -9.87
CA GLN A 42 21.92 7.02 -9.22
C GLN A 42 22.21 5.88 -10.20
N HIS A 43 21.91 6.07 -11.49
CA HIS A 43 22.09 5.08 -12.56
C HIS A 43 23.02 5.61 -13.67
N PRO A 44 24.24 6.08 -13.35
CA PRO A 44 25.12 6.73 -14.32
C PRO A 44 25.51 5.76 -15.44
N GLY A 45 25.44 6.23 -16.69
CA GLY A 45 25.73 5.41 -17.87
C GLY A 45 24.70 4.32 -18.18
N GLN A 46 23.61 4.16 -17.43
CA GLN A 46 22.56 3.17 -17.72
C GLN A 46 21.50 3.74 -18.67
N VAL A 47 20.91 2.85 -19.49
CA VAL A 47 19.82 3.23 -20.42
C VAL A 47 18.47 2.98 -19.75
N LEU A 48 17.93 4.03 -19.14
CA LEU A 48 16.66 4.01 -18.43
C LEU A 48 15.50 4.08 -19.43
N SER A 49 14.56 3.14 -19.33
CA SER A 49 13.40 3.08 -20.23
C SER A 49 12.34 4.15 -19.88
N ARG A 50 11.42 4.44 -20.81
CA ARG A 50 10.34 5.41 -20.52
C ARG A 50 9.44 4.95 -19.38
N ASP A 51 9.12 3.67 -19.36
CA ASP A 51 8.21 3.08 -18.39
C ASP A 51 8.88 3.05 -17.00
N GLU A 52 10.16 2.71 -16.93
CA GLU A 52 10.98 2.79 -15.72
C GLU A 52 11.09 4.22 -15.16
N LEU A 53 11.25 5.23 -16.02
CA LEU A 53 11.19 6.63 -15.58
C LEU A 53 9.80 6.99 -15.03
N ILE A 54 8.70 6.54 -15.67
CA ILE A 54 7.32 6.72 -15.18
C ILE A 54 7.16 6.12 -13.79
N ASP A 55 7.49 4.84 -13.65
CA ASP A 55 7.30 4.07 -12.43
C ASP A 55 8.07 4.67 -11.24
N ASN A 56 9.29 5.16 -11.47
CA ASN A 56 10.17 5.65 -10.39
C ASN A 56 10.06 7.15 -10.09
N ILE A 57 9.63 8.00 -11.05
CA ILE A 57 9.53 9.45 -10.83
C ILE A 57 8.07 9.92 -10.64
N TRP A 58 7.09 9.23 -11.24
CA TRP A 58 5.69 9.68 -11.19
C TRP A 58 4.79 8.92 -10.21
N MET A 59 5.18 7.71 -9.74
CA MET A 59 4.74 6.85 -8.61
C MET A 59 3.25 6.77 -8.14
N ARG A 60 2.37 7.70 -8.54
CA ARG A 60 0.94 7.84 -8.19
C ARG A 60 0.11 8.49 -9.31
N ASN A 61 0.75 9.11 -10.30
CA ASN A 61 0.08 9.80 -11.41
C ASN A 61 0.14 8.98 -12.70
N ILE A 62 -1.01 8.72 -13.32
CA ILE A 62 -1.07 8.13 -14.66
C ILE A 62 -0.58 9.18 -15.66
N VAL A 63 0.67 9.06 -16.10
CA VAL A 63 1.29 9.96 -17.09
C VAL A 63 1.55 9.27 -18.41
N THR A 64 1.40 10.01 -19.50
CA THR A 64 1.67 9.49 -20.85
C THR A 64 3.16 9.60 -21.19
N SER A 65 3.62 8.79 -22.14
CA SER A 65 4.99 8.85 -22.67
C SER A 65 5.39 10.22 -23.26
N HIS A 66 4.40 11.07 -23.56
CA HIS A 66 4.61 12.47 -23.95
C HIS A 66 5.16 13.32 -22.79
N VAL A 67 4.63 13.14 -21.57
CA VAL A 67 5.08 13.88 -20.36
C VAL A 67 6.54 13.59 -20.06
N VAL A 68 6.96 12.32 -20.12
CA VAL A 68 8.39 11.94 -19.97
C VAL A 68 9.25 12.62 -21.04
N THR A 69 8.77 12.64 -22.29
CA THR A 69 9.52 13.24 -23.40
C THR A 69 9.66 14.76 -23.24
N GLN A 70 8.62 15.44 -22.73
CA GLN A 70 8.65 16.85 -22.37
C GLN A 70 9.62 17.12 -21.20
N SER A 71 9.52 16.38 -20.09
CA SER A 71 10.39 16.56 -18.92
C SER A 71 11.87 16.32 -19.25
N ILE A 72 12.19 15.35 -20.12
CA ILE A 72 13.56 15.17 -20.63
C ILE A 72 14.02 16.37 -21.48
N SER A 73 13.13 16.94 -22.30
CA SER A 73 13.43 18.12 -23.11
C SER A 73 13.72 19.35 -22.24
N GLU A 74 12.89 19.57 -21.21
CA GLU A 74 13.05 20.65 -20.23
C GLU A 74 14.32 20.48 -19.40
N LEU A 75 14.61 19.27 -18.91
CA LEU A 75 15.85 18.97 -18.19
C LEU A 75 17.09 19.20 -19.07
N ARG A 76 17.09 18.74 -20.33
CA ARG A 76 18.17 19.02 -21.29
C ARG A 76 18.36 20.52 -21.52
N LYS A 77 17.28 21.28 -21.67
CA LYS A 77 17.33 22.73 -21.84
C LYS A 77 17.95 23.41 -20.63
N SER A 78 17.58 22.99 -19.42
CA SER A 78 18.15 23.49 -18.17
C SER A 78 19.64 23.16 -18.01
N LEU A 79 20.07 21.95 -18.40
CA LEU A 79 21.47 21.52 -18.33
C LEU A 79 22.38 22.18 -19.41
N ARG A 80 21.80 22.55 -20.56
CA ARG A 80 22.48 23.32 -21.62
C ARG A 80 22.62 24.81 -21.30
N ASP A 81 21.67 25.38 -20.55
CA ASP A 81 21.71 26.76 -20.05
C ASP A 81 21.92 27.85 -21.14
N GLY A 82 21.51 27.54 -22.38
CA GLY A 82 21.61 28.41 -23.55
C GLY A 82 22.89 28.28 -24.38
N ASP A 83 23.79 27.35 -24.04
CA ASP A 83 25.01 27.07 -24.83
C ASP A 83 24.84 25.80 -25.68
N ASP A 84 24.83 25.96 -27.00
CA ASP A 84 24.74 24.86 -27.97
C ASP A 84 26.08 24.15 -28.24
N GLY A 85 27.19 24.65 -27.68
CA GLY A 85 28.54 24.06 -27.83
C GLY A 85 28.87 22.90 -26.88
N HIS A 86 28.02 22.63 -25.88
CA HIS A 86 28.34 21.69 -24.79
C HIS A 86 27.84 20.24 -25.02
N ILE A 87 28.50 19.30 -24.33
CA ILE A 87 28.23 17.86 -24.34
C ILE A 87 26.76 17.59 -23.94
N GLU A 88 26.05 16.74 -24.70
CA GLU A 88 24.67 16.37 -24.38
C GLU A 88 24.64 15.41 -23.17
N TYR A 89 24.39 15.97 -21.98
CA TYR A 89 24.35 15.28 -20.68
C TYR A 89 23.43 14.05 -20.64
N ILE A 90 22.30 14.08 -21.35
CA ILE A 90 21.31 12.99 -21.40
C ILE A 90 21.03 12.68 -22.87
N ILE A 91 21.46 11.53 -23.39
CA ILE A 91 21.21 11.13 -24.78
C ILE A 91 19.95 10.28 -24.93
N THR A 92 19.35 10.28 -26.13
CA THR A 92 18.23 9.38 -26.46
C THR A 92 18.79 8.12 -27.10
N VAL A 93 18.54 6.95 -26.52
CA VAL A 93 18.88 5.66 -27.13
C VAL A 93 17.66 5.14 -27.91
N PRO A 94 17.69 5.09 -29.26
CA PRO A 94 16.52 4.80 -30.07
C PRO A 94 15.84 3.48 -29.68
N LYS A 95 14.51 3.52 -29.50
CA LYS A 95 13.66 2.38 -29.09
C LYS A 95 14.01 1.75 -27.72
N ARG A 96 14.93 2.32 -26.93
CA ARG A 96 15.33 1.80 -25.61
C ARG A 96 15.03 2.76 -24.48
N GLY A 97 15.37 4.05 -24.61
CA GLY A 97 15.14 5.01 -23.53
C GLY A 97 16.10 6.19 -23.57
N TYR A 98 16.56 6.60 -22.39
CA TYR A 98 17.44 7.75 -22.17
C TYR A 98 18.63 7.35 -21.30
N GLN A 99 19.78 8.00 -21.47
CA GLN A 99 21.02 7.64 -20.76
C GLN A 99 21.75 8.90 -20.33
N LEU A 100 22.13 8.99 -19.06
CA LEU A 100 23.04 10.03 -18.57
C LEU A 100 24.48 9.65 -18.98
N THR A 101 25.13 10.54 -19.72
CA THR A 101 26.50 10.38 -20.25
C THR A 101 27.53 11.20 -19.48
N ALA A 102 27.09 12.17 -18.69
CA ALA A 102 27.96 12.96 -17.82
C ALA A 102 28.47 12.15 -16.63
N GLU A 103 29.70 12.45 -16.22
CA GLU A 103 30.33 11.89 -15.02
C GLU A 103 29.55 12.29 -13.76
N VAL A 104 29.46 11.39 -12.78
CA VAL A 104 28.72 11.62 -11.53
C VAL A 104 29.63 11.40 -10.34
N THR A 105 29.71 12.40 -9.47
CA THR A 105 30.46 12.36 -8.21
C THR A 105 29.51 12.66 -7.05
N TRP A 106 29.46 11.76 -6.06
CA TRP A 106 28.73 11.96 -4.82
C TRP A 106 29.67 12.62 -3.81
N LEU A 107 29.25 13.75 -3.22
CA LEU A 107 30.05 14.49 -2.25
C LEU A 107 29.56 14.18 -0.84
N ASP A 108 30.38 13.47 -0.07
CA ASP A 108 30.21 13.32 1.37
C ASP A 108 30.72 14.58 2.10
N GLU A 109 30.05 15.00 3.17
CA GLU A 109 30.36 16.22 3.96
C GLU A 109 31.66 16.12 4.81
N ARG A 110 32.73 15.53 4.29
CA ARG A 110 33.98 15.26 5.04
C ARG A 110 35.27 15.86 4.49
N GLU A 111 35.23 16.69 3.45
CA GLU A 111 36.45 17.27 2.86
C GLU A 111 36.45 18.81 2.68
N GLU A 112 35.63 19.56 3.43
CA GLU A 112 35.72 21.04 3.48
C GLU A 112 36.46 21.56 4.74
N ASN A 113 37.45 20.82 5.24
CA ASN A 113 38.29 21.30 6.35
C ASN A 113 39.73 20.75 6.34
N GLN A 114 40.38 20.76 5.17
CA GLN A 114 41.84 20.61 5.05
C GLN A 114 42.45 21.60 4.05
N ALA A 115 42.74 22.81 4.53
CA ALA A 115 43.87 23.58 4.01
C ALA A 115 45.15 23.10 4.74
N PRO A 116 46.31 22.99 4.06
CA PRO A 116 47.45 22.23 4.60
C PRO A 116 48.29 23.04 5.58
N GLU A 117 48.18 22.75 6.89
CA GLU A 117 49.21 23.14 7.85
C GLU A 117 50.40 22.16 7.77
N THR A 118 51.58 22.71 7.55
CA THR A 118 52.86 21.98 7.49
C THR A 118 53.35 21.61 8.89
N PRO A 119 54.02 20.45 9.07
CA PRO A 119 54.39 19.96 10.39
C PRO A 119 55.57 20.73 10.99
N VAL A 120 55.35 21.34 12.16
CA VAL A 120 56.40 21.94 12.98
C VAL A 120 57.15 20.85 13.75
N VAL A 121 58.46 20.71 13.49
CA VAL A 121 59.37 19.87 14.28
C VAL A 121 60.54 20.71 14.77
N SER A 122 60.72 20.77 16.09
CA SER A 122 62.00 21.06 16.74
C SER A 122 61.97 20.54 18.18
N PRO A 123 63.11 20.08 18.72
CA PRO A 123 63.97 21.05 19.41
C PRO A 123 65.47 20.95 19.07
N ALA A 124 66.09 22.13 18.86
CA ALA A 124 67.36 22.69 19.38
C ALA A 124 68.55 21.78 19.87
N PRO A 125 69.80 22.30 20.01
CA PRO A 125 70.29 23.69 19.80
C PRO A 125 71.59 23.80 18.95
N THR A 126 72.05 25.04 18.66
CA THR A 126 73.45 25.54 18.88
C THR A 126 73.62 26.99 18.38
N VAL A 127 73.72 27.92 19.36
CA VAL A 127 74.53 29.17 19.44
C VAL A 127 74.81 30.03 18.17
N THR A 128 74.51 31.34 18.21
CA THR A 128 75.51 32.47 18.21
C THR A 128 74.97 33.85 17.72
N HIS A 129 75.12 34.87 18.58
CA HIS A 129 75.10 36.35 18.39
C HIS A 129 73.90 37.14 17.78
N ALA A 130 73.58 38.23 18.48
CA ALA A 130 72.74 39.39 18.14
C ALA A 130 73.65 40.59 17.72
N PRO A 131 73.19 41.86 17.52
CA PRO A 131 71.85 42.48 17.66
C PRO A 131 71.43 43.21 16.33
N ALA A 132 70.63 44.29 16.20
CA ALA A 132 70.05 45.27 17.13
C ALA A 132 68.85 46.06 16.54
N ASN A 133 68.23 46.89 17.40
CA ASN A 133 67.41 48.11 17.14
C ASN A 133 66.09 47.96 16.32
N ALA A 134 64.85 48.10 16.85
CA ALA A 134 64.21 49.11 17.73
C ALA A 134 63.70 50.38 16.98
N PRO A 135 62.73 51.17 17.51
CA PRO A 135 61.46 50.76 18.16
C PRO A 135 60.23 51.68 17.86
N VAL A 136 59.03 51.22 18.24
CA VAL A 136 57.94 51.93 18.99
C VAL A 136 57.61 53.42 18.71
N ALA A 137 56.31 53.75 18.51
CA ALA A 137 55.56 54.78 19.28
C ALA A 137 54.07 54.97 18.83
N PRO A 138 53.17 55.55 19.65
CA PRO A 138 51.84 54.96 19.84
C PRO A 138 50.61 55.89 19.72
N ARG A 139 49.45 55.31 20.07
CA ARG A 139 48.11 55.90 20.25
C ARG A 139 48.08 57.21 21.07
N LEU A 140 47.05 58.02 20.83
CA LEU A 140 46.41 58.83 21.87
C LEU A 140 44.88 58.64 21.88
N THR A 141 44.33 58.57 23.09
CA THR A 141 42.91 58.46 23.43
C THR A 141 42.37 59.80 23.93
N ALA A 142 41.05 60.02 23.82
CA ALA A 142 40.38 61.09 24.57
C ALA A 142 38.96 60.64 24.98
N GLU A 143 38.70 60.57 26.29
CA GLU A 143 37.37 60.27 26.83
C GLU A 143 36.47 61.51 26.88
N ARG A 144 35.14 61.32 26.84
CA ARG A 144 34.22 62.18 27.60
C ARG A 144 32.81 61.61 27.81
N ARG A 145 32.29 61.87 29.03
CA ARG A 145 30.86 61.85 29.48
C ARG A 145 30.30 60.50 29.97
N TRP A 146 30.44 60.31 31.29
CA TRP A 146 30.15 59.10 32.08
C TRP A 146 28.70 58.98 32.59
N TYR A 147 27.93 60.07 32.73
CA TYR A 147 26.67 60.05 33.52
C TYR A 147 25.34 59.94 32.75
N SER A 148 25.33 59.92 31.41
CA SER A 148 24.13 59.59 30.62
C SER A 148 24.00 58.09 30.31
N ASN A 149 25.10 57.33 30.41
CA ASN A 149 25.16 55.99 29.84
C ASN A 149 24.72 54.89 30.83
N VAL A 150 24.74 55.14 32.14
CA VAL A 150 24.38 54.10 33.12
C VAL A 150 22.90 53.70 32.99
N TRP A 151 21.99 54.67 32.82
CA TRP A 151 20.56 54.39 32.66
C TRP A 151 20.20 53.73 31.33
N THR A 152 20.87 54.10 30.23
CA THR A 152 20.67 53.43 28.93
C THR A 152 21.24 52.01 28.95
N GLN A 153 22.37 51.77 29.63
CA GLN A 153 22.92 50.42 29.82
C GLN A 153 22.00 49.55 30.70
N ILE A 154 21.43 50.08 31.78
CA ILE A 154 20.44 49.35 32.61
C ILE A 154 19.19 49.00 31.79
N ALA A 155 18.61 49.96 31.07
CA ALA A 155 17.45 49.71 30.22
C ALA A 155 17.73 48.70 29.10
N PHE A 156 18.92 48.79 28.48
CA PHE A 156 19.37 47.84 27.47
C PHE A 156 19.52 46.42 28.05
N LEU A 157 20.22 46.25 29.17
CA LEU A 157 20.40 44.95 29.83
C LEU A 157 19.07 44.33 30.27
N LEU A 158 18.11 45.14 30.74
CA LEU A 158 16.78 44.67 31.12
C LEU A 158 15.98 44.22 29.89
N SER A 159 16.01 44.98 28.79
CA SER A 159 15.40 44.60 27.51
C SER A 159 16.03 43.35 26.90
N LEU A 160 17.36 43.22 27.01
CA LEU A 160 18.12 42.05 26.55
C LEU A 160 17.80 40.83 27.40
N GLY A 161 17.65 40.99 28.72
CA GLY A 161 17.21 39.92 29.63
C GLY A 161 15.80 39.42 29.30
N VAL A 162 14.86 40.33 28.99
CA VAL A 162 13.51 39.97 28.54
C VAL A 162 13.54 39.28 27.18
N LEU A 163 14.35 39.77 26.23
CA LEU A 163 14.51 39.13 24.91
C LEU A 163 15.09 37.71 25.05
N ILE A 164 16.16 37.55 25.84
CA ILE A 164 16.78 36.25 26.12
C ILE A 164 15.77 35.33 26.80
N ALA A 165 15.01 35.79 27.80
CA ALA A 165 13.99 34.99 28.46
C ALA A 165 12.86 34.58 27.50
N MET A 166 12.45 35.46 26.59
CA MET A 166 11.43 35.18 25.58
C MET A 166 11.92 34.16 24.55
N VAL A 167 13.18 34.26 24.11
CA VAL A 167 13.84 33.25 23.26
C VAL A 167 14.03 31.92 24.00
N LEU A 168 14.40 31.96 25.29
CA LEU A 168 14.47 30.75 26.11
C LEU A 168 13.09 30.10 26.22
N LEU A 169 12.01 30.86 26.39
CA LEU A 169 10.64 30.35 26.45
C LEU A 169 10.13 29.79 25.12
N THR A 170 10.61 30.28 23.96
CA THR A 170 10.29 29.67 22.67
C THR A 170 11.13 28.41 22.38
N VAL A 171 12.38 28.36 22.85
CA VAL A 171 13.29 27.21 22.70
C VAL A 171 13.03 26.09 23.72
N ILE A 172 12.60 26.42 24.95
CA ILE A 172 12.25 25.47 26.02
C ILE A 172 10.83 24.89 25.83
N ARG A 173 10.13 25.17 24.72
CA ARG A 173 9.03 24.29 24.31
C ARG A 173 9.61 22.89 24.11
N PRO A 174 9.27 21.89 24.95
CA PRO A 174 9.73 20.54 24.70
C PRO A 174 9.18 20.16 23.33
N HIS A 175 10.07 19.99 22.35
CA HIS A 175 9.66 19.34 21.12
C HIS A 175 9.07 18.00 21.57
N PRO A 176 7.80 17.68 21.25
CA PRO A 176 7.30 16.36 21.51
C PRO A 176 8.31 15.42 20.88
N GLN A 177 8.85 14.48 21.69
CA GLN A 177 9.81 13.50 21.22
C GLN A 177 9.21 12.92 19.94
N ILE A 178 9.86 13.14 18.80
CA ILE A 178 9.50 12.43 17.57
C ILE A 178 9.96 11.01 17.83
N THR A 179 9.11 10.25 18.53
CA THR A 179 9.17 8.81 18.58
C THR A 179 9.10 8.37 17.14
N ARG A 180 10.26 8.05 16.56
CA ARG A 180 10.33 7.15 15.42
C ARG A 180 9.63 5.90 15.90
N SER A 181 8.38 5.73 15.48
CA SER A 181 7.55 4.62 15.92
C SER A 181 8.17 3.35 15.35
N HIS A 182 8.97 2.66 16.18
CA HIS A 182 9.44 1.33 15.86
C HIS A 182 8.21 0.44 15.79
N LEU A 183 7.77 0.15 14.57
CA LEU A 183 6.62 -0.70 14.32
C LEU A 183 7.03 -2.14 14.63
N LEU A 184 6.50 -2.67 15.74
CA LEU A 184 6.76 -4.04 16.14
C LEU A 184 6.06 -4.97 15.16
N LEU A 185 6.83 -5.84 14.49
CA LEU A 185 6.30 -6.85 13.59
C LEU A 185 5.72 -8.01 14.40
N ASN A 186 4.49 -8.41 14.07
CA ASN A 186 3.86 -9.60 14.63
C ASN A 186 4.00 -10.77 13.64
N PRO A 187 4.78 -11.82 13.94
CA PRO A 187 5.01 -12.93 13.02
C PRO A 187 3.76 -13.80 12.75
N ARG A 188 2.66 -13.57 13.47
CA ARG A 188 1.33 -14.17 13.24
C ARG A 188 0.39 -13.29 12.40
N ASP A 189 0.78 -12.07 12.07
CA ASP A 189 -0.01 -11.19 11.19
C ASP A 189 0.53 -11.28 9.75
N ILE A 190 -0.36 -11.52 8.79
CA ILE A 190 -0.02 -11.71 7.36
C ILE A 190 -0.79 -10.72 6.48
N ASP A 191 -0.07 -9.94 5.67
CA ASP A 191 -0.67 -9.17 4.57
C ASP A 191 -0.79 -10.05 3.32
N VAL A 192 -1.99 -10.18 2.73
CA VAL A 192 -2.18 -10.81 1.41
C VAL A 192 -2.38 -9.72 0.36
N ARG A 193 -1.54 -9.70 -0.68
CA ARG A 193 -1.51 -8.65 -1.71
C ARG A 193 -1.66 -9.25 -3.11
N PHE A 194 -2.32 -8.50 -3.99
CA PHE A 194 -2.39 -8.80 -5.42
C PHE A 194 -1.70 -7.70 -6.21
N GLU A 195 -0.71 -8.08 -7.02
CA GLU A 195 0.05 -7.15 -7.87
C GLU A 195 -0.21 -7.45 -9.35
N PRO A 196 -0.89 -6.55 -10.09
CA PRO A 196 -1.18 -6.77 -11.50
C PRO A 196 0.11 -6.77 -12.33
N GLY A 197 0.24 -7.76 -13.21
CA GLY A 197 1.40 -7.85 -14.10
C GLY A 197 1.36 -6.81 -15.22
N ALA A 198 1.92 -5.62 -15.00
CA ALA A 198 1.90 -4.53 -15.99
C ALA A 198 2.49 -4.91 -17.36
N SER A 199 3.37 -5.91 -17.41
CA SER A 199 3.99 -6.46 -18.64
C SER A 199 3.30 -7.72 -19.19
N CYS A 200 2.08 -8.01 -18.74
CA CYS A 200 1.31 -9.21 -19.07
C CYS A 200 -0.03 -8.86 -19.72
N ASN A 201 -0.44 -9.63 -20.72
CA ASN A 201 -1.73 -9.43 -21.42
C ASN A 201 -2.82 -10.42 -20.96
N ASN A 202 -2.45 -11.52 -20.30
CA ASN A 202 -3.35 -12.60 -19.88
C ASN A 202 -3.83 -12.49 -18.41
N TRP A 203 -3.28 -11.58 -17.60
CA TRP A 203 -3.65 -11.50 -16.19
C TRP A 203 -5.11 -11.06 -15.97
N VAL A 204 -5.68 -10.27 -16.88
CA VAL A 204 -7.06 -9.74 -16.74
C VAL A 204 -8.10 -10.86 -16.69
N SER A 205 -7.97 -11.90 -17.52
CA SER A 205 -8.86 -13.08 -17.47
C SER A 205 -8.60 -14.00 -16.27
N GLN A 206 -7.44 -13.86 -15.61
CA GLN A 206 -7.01 -14.67 -14.47
C GLN A 206 -7.10 -13.92 -13.14
N GLN A 207 -7.42 -12.62 -13.15
CA GLN A 207 -7.49 -11.74 -11.99
C GLN A 207 -8.51 -12.23 -10.97
N ALA A 208 -9.71 -12.62 -11.41
CA ALA A 208 -10.76 -13.11 -10.53
C ALA A 208 -10.31 -14.36 -9.75
N TYR A 209 -9.62 -15.28 -10.41
CA TYR A 209 -9.05 -16.47 -9.77
C TYR A 209 -7.94 -16.11 -8.76
N ALA A 210 -7.01 -15.21 -9.12
CA ALA A 210 -5.93 -14.78 -8.24
C ALA A 210 -6.44 -14.06 -6.97
N ILE A 211 -7.40 -13.13 -7.12
CA ILE A 211 -8.06 -12.46 -5.99
C ILE A 211 -8.90 -13.48 -5.18
N GLY A 212 -9.57 -14.41 -5.86
CA GLY A 212 -10.33 -15.50 -5.26
C GLY A 212 -9.48 -16.38 -4.35
N LEU A 213 -8.29 -16.80 -4.81
CA LEU A 213 -7.31 -17.52 -3.99
C LEU A 213 -6.87 -16.70 -2.77
N GLY A 214 -6.51 -15.42 -2.95
CA GLY A 214 -6.12 -14.55 -1.83
C GLY A 214 -7.23 -14.43 -0.77
N THR A 215 -8.48 -14.33 -1.22
CA THR A 215 -9.67 -14.31 -0.35
C THR A 215 -9.83 -15.65 0.40
N LEU A 216 -9.74 -16.78 -0.31
CA LEU A 216 -9.90 -18.11 0.26
C LEU A 216 -8.78 -18.44 1.27
N ILE A 217 -7.54 -18.05 0.98
CA ILE A 217 -6.40 -18.19 1.90
C ILE A 217 -6.61 -17.36 3.16
N THR A 218 -7.05 -16.11 3.01
CA THR A 218 -7.34 -15.20 4.14
C THR A 218 -8.40 -15.78 5.06
N THR A 219 -9.58 -16.13 4.51
CA THR A 219 -10.67 -16.71 5.29
C THR A 219 -10.26 -18.04 5.95
N SER A 220 -9.51 -18.90 5.24
CA SER A 220 -9.08 -20.18 5.77
C SER A 220 -8.11 -20.04 6.95
N LEU A 221 -7.12 -19.13 6.85
CA LEU A 221 -6.18 -18.87 7.94
C LEU A 221 -6.87 -18.22 9.15
N ASN A 222 -7.70 -17.20 8.92
CA ASN A 222 -8.44 -16.53 10.01
C ASN A 222 -9.42 -17.48 10.73
N THR A 223 -10.00 -18.46 10.02
CA THR A 223 -10.98 -19.40 10.60
C THR A 223 -10.32 -20.60 11.29
N TYR A 224 -9.24 -21.15 10.71
CA TYR A 224 -8.70 -22.46 11.09
C TYR A 224 -7.27 -22.42 11.67
N SER A 225 -6.77 -21.24 12.04
CA SER A 225 -5.43 -21.08 12.61
C SER A 225 -5.38 -20.00 13.71
N THR A 226 -4.17 -19.64 14.13
CA THR A 226 -3.89 -18.50 15.03
C THR A 226 -3.24 -17.32 14.30
N PHE A 227 -3.21 -17.34 12.97
CA PHE A 227 -2.77 -16.21 12.15
C PHE A 227 -3.93 -15.22 11.97
N MET A 228 -3.64 -13.92 12.10
CA MET A 228 -4.51 -12.86 11.62
C MET A 228 -4.06 -12.48 10.20
N VAL A 229 -4.99 -12.46 9.26
CA VAL A 229 -4.69 -12.27 7.85
C VAL A 229 -5.54 -11.14 7.27
N HIS A 230 -4.86 -10.20 6.63
CA HIS A 230 -5.42 -8.98 6.07
C HIS A 230 -5.42 -9.09 4.54
N ASP A 231 -6.60 -9.22 3.94
CA ASP A 231 -6.77 -9.27 2.49
C ASP A 231 -6.69 -7.86 1.89
N LYS A 232 -5.48 -7.45 1.50
CA LYS A 232 -5.18 -6.17 0.88
C LYS A 232 -5.26 -6.24 -0.66
N THR A 233 -5.92 -7.26 -1.24
CA THR A 233 -6.07 -7.39 -2.71
C THR A 233 -6.96 -6.32 -3.35
N ASN A 234 -7.74 -5.59 -2.54
CA ASN A 234 -8.55 -4.43 -2.95
C ASN A 234 -8.08 -3.12 -2.27
N TYR A 235 -6.87 -3.10 -1.70
CA TYR A 235 -6.38 -1.97 -0.91
C TYR A 235 -5.22 -1.25 -1.59
N ASN A 236 -5.51 -0.11 -2.20
CA ASN A 236 -4.57 0.67 -3.01
C ASN A 236 -3.68 1.64 -2.19
N VAL A 237 -3.77 1.62 -0.86
CA VAL A 237 -2.99 2.51 0.03
C VAL A 237 -1.78 1.75 0.58
N ASN A 238 -0.59 2.32 0.39
CA ASN A 238 0.62 1.80 1.00
C ASN A 238 0.88 2.48 2.35
N GLU A 239 0.44 1.84 3.43
CA GLU A 239 0.65 2.26 4.82
C GLU A 239 1.59 1.29 5.57
N PRO A 240 2.28 1.74 6.64
CA PRO A 240 3.10 0.86 7.46
C PRO A 240 2.25 -0.25 8.11
N SER A 241 2.58 -1.52 7.86
CA SER A 241 1.89 -2.67 8.44
C SER A 241 2.73 -3.33 9.53
N SER A 242 2.10 -3.73 10.65
CA SER A 242 2.73 -4.58 11.68
C SER A 242 2.81 -6.05 11.27
N SER A 243 2.27 -6.42 10.11
CA SER A 243 2.33 -7.79 9.58
C SER A 243 3.76 -8.27 9.49
N GLY A 244 4.08 -9.34 10.22
CA GLY A 244 5.39 -9.98 10.18
C GLY A 244 5.60 -10.82 8.92
N LYS A 245 4.57 -11.08 8.11
CA LYS A 245 4.68 -11.78 6.83
C LYS A 245 3.88 -11.09 5.74
N THR A 246 4.32 -11.24 4.49
CA THR A 246 3.60 -10.78 3.30
C THR A 246 3.47 -11.91 2.29
N LEU A 247 2.25 -12.21 1.85
CA LEU A 247 1.94 -13.11 0.75
C LEU A 247 1.54 -12.29 -0.48
N THR A 248 2.42 -12.21 -1.47
CA THR A 248 2.16 -11.51 -2.74
C THR A 248 1.78 -12.50 -3.83
N ILE A 249 0.63 -12.30 -4.45
CA ILE A 249 0.19 -12.97 -5.68
C ILE A 249 0.40 -11.98 -6.84
N SER A 250 1.26 -12.30 -7.79
CA SER A 250 1.59 -11.42 -8.92
C SER A 250 1.64 -12.15 -10.25
N PHE A 251 1.49 -11.43 -11.37
CA PHE A 251 1.68 -11.99 -12.71
C PHE A 251 3.01 -11.53 -13.30
N VAL A 252 3.90 -12.48 -13.59
CA VAL A 252 5.29 -12.20 -13.99
C VAL A 252 5.56 -12.73 -15.40
N ASN A 253 6.15 -11.88 -16.23
CA ASN A 253 6.61 -12.23 -17.56
C ASN A 253 8.04 -12.78 -17.52
N GLN A 254 8.31 -13.91 -18.19
CA GLN A 254 9.67 -14.38 -18.40
C GLN A 254 10.35 -13.50 -19.45
N ARG A 255 11.32 -12.68 -19.02
CA ARG A 255 11.97 -11.62 -19.83
C ARG A 255 12.84 -12.11 -21.01
N HIS A 256 12.64 -13.32 -21.52
CA HIS A 256 13.50 -13.94 -22.53
C HIS A 256 13.02 -13.74 -23.98
N TYR A 257 11.71 -13.75 -24.27
CA TYR A 257 11.19 -13.54 -25.64
C TYR A 257 9.86 -12.77 -25.69
N ARG A 258 9.63 -12.07 -26.81
CA ARG A 258 8.51 -11.12 -27.07
C ARG A 258 7.06 -11.65 -26.94
N ALA A 259 6.85 -12.94 -26.68
CA ALA A 259 5.53 -13.56 -26.71
C ALA A 259 5.38 -14.74 -25.70
N GLN A 260 6.06 -14.68 -24.56
CA GLN A 260 5.89 -15.71 -23.52
C GLN A 260 4.63 -15.49 -22.68
N GLN A 261 4.02 -16.60 -22.25
CA GLN A 261 2.91 -16.62 -21.32
C GLN A 261 3.39 -16.15 -19.94
N CYS A 262 2.68 -15.24 -19.30
CA CYS A 262 2.96 -14.91 -17.90
C CYS A 262 2.47 -16.04 -16.98
N PHE A 263 3.25 -16.30 -15.95
CA PHE A 263 2.89 -17.19 -14.87
C PHE A 263 2.41 -16.39 -13.66
N MET A 264 1.52 -16.99 -12.86
CA MET A 264 1.17 -16.47 -11.54
C MET A 264 2.28 -16.86 -10.57
N SER A 265 2.97 -15.86 -10.02
CA SER A 265 3.95 -16.02 -8.95
C SER A 265 3.23 -15.85 -7.61
N VAL A 266 3.48 -16.75 -6.67
CA VAL A 266 3.01 -16.62 -5.28
C VAL A 266 4.22 -16.65 -4.38
N LEU A 267 4.46 -15.57 -3.65
CA LEU A 267 5.65 -15.36 -2.82
C LEU A 267 5.24 -15.05 -1.38
N LEU A 268 5.67 -15.87 -0.43
CA LEU A 268 5.57 -15.57 1.01
C LEU A 268 6.95 -15.12 1.52
N VAL A 269 6.99 -13.93 2.13
CA VAL A 269 8.19 -13.33 2.73
C VAL A 269 7.97 -13.16 4.24
N ASP A 270 8.98 -13.44 5.05
CA ASP A 270 9.02 -12.97 6.43
C ASP A 270 9.60 -11.55 6.47
N ASN A 271 8.81 -10.60 6.96
CA ASN A 271 9.15 -9.19 6.95
C ASN A 271 10.20 -8.83 8.02
N ALA A 272 10.53 -9.73 8.96
CA ALA A 272 11.53 -9.47 9.99
C ALA A 272 12.97 -9.59 9.46
N ASP A 273 13.23 -10.49 8.51
CA ASP A 273 14.56 -10.73 7.93
C ASP A 273 14.60 -10.70 6.38
N SER A 274 13.44 -10.45 5.74
CA SER A 274 13.25 -10.50 4.28
C SER A 274 13.51 -11.89 3.64
N SER A 275 13.49 -12.96 4.44
CA SER A 275 13.63 -14.32 3.93
C SER A 275 12.41 -14.77 3.14
N LYS A 276 12.62 -15.57 2.08
CA LYS A 276 11.55 -16.19 1.31
C LYS A 276 11.14 -17.49 1.96
N MET A 277 9.90 -17.56 2.45
CA MET A 277 9.30 -18.77 3.02
C MET A 277 8.68 -19.68 1.96
N LEU A 278 8.17 -19.11 0.86
CA LEU A 278 7.56 -19.83 -0.26
C LEU A 278 7.73 -19.02 -1.56
N ASP A 279 8.20 -19.64 -2.65
CA ASP A 279 8.32 -19.06 -4.01
C ASP A 279 7.72 -20.09 -4.98
N LYS A 280 6.43 -19.92 -5.32
CA LYS A 280 5.66 -20.79 -6.23
C LYS A 280 5.37 -20.08 -7.54
N ARG A 281 5.35 -20.85 -8.63
CA ARG A 281 5.16 -20.34 -10.00
C ARG A 281 4.22 -21.25 -10.76
N TYR A 282 3.09 -20.71 -11.18
CA TYR A 282 2.01 -21.46 -11.80
C TYR A 282 1.69 -20.95 -13.20
N PHE A 283 1.76 -21.84 -14.20
CA PHE A 283 1.17 -21.59 -15.51
C PHE A 283 -0.33 -21.80 -15.39
N VAL A 284 -1.05 -20.73 -15.05
CA VAL A 284 -2.50 -20.74 -14.89
C VAL A 284 -3.16 -20.98 -16.25
N THR A 285 -4.00 -22.01 -16.30
CA THR A 285 -4.87 -22.37 -17.42
C THR A 285 -6.23 -22.73 -16.85
N ASP A 286 -7.30 -22.68 -17.64
CA ASP A 286 -8.61 -23.07 -17.11
C ASP A 286 -8.58 -24.49 -16.55
N GLY A 287 -7.91 -25.43 -17.23
CA GLY A 287 -7.84 -26.85 -16.84
C GLY A 287 -7.11 -27.20 -15.53
N ASN A 288 -6.36 -26.29 -14.90
CA ASN A 288 -5.53 -26.60 -13.72
C ASN A 288 -5.80 -25.74 -12.46
N LEU A 289 -6.88 -24.96 -12.45
CA LEU A 289 -7.21 -24.05 -11.34
C LEU A 289 -7.38 -24.77 -9.98
N VAL A 290 -8.02 -25.94 -9.96
CA VAL A 290 -8.20 -26.75 -8.73
C VAL A 290 -6.86 -27.31 -8.24
N SER A 291 -5.99 -27.80 -9.14
CA SER A 291 -4.71 -28.39 -8.74
C SER A 291 -3.72 -27.34 -8.23
N ILE A 292 -3.71 -26.14 -8.82
CA ILE A 292 -2.94 -24.99 -8.33
C ILE A 292 -3.43 -24.59 -6.92
N GLN A 293 -4.75 -24.53 -6.70
CA GLN A 293 -5.34 -24.20 -5.39
C GLN A 293 -4.86 -25.20 -4.33
N ARG A 294 -4.99 -26.51 -4.58
CA ARG A 294 -4.57 -27.56 -3.64
C ARG A 294 -3.07 -27.51 -3.34
N ASP A 295 -2.20 -27.46 -4.36
CA ASP A 295 -0.74 -27.37 -4.17
C ASP A 295 -0.34 -26.11 -3.38
N LEU A 296 -1.00 -24.98 -3.61
CA LEU A 296 -0.75 -23.75 -2.85
C LEU A 296 -1.14 -23.91 -1.37
N PHE A 297 -2.29 -24.52 -1.08
CA PHE A 297 -2.71 -24.79 0.30
C PHE A 297 -1.78 -25.77 1.03
N ASP A 298 -1.36 -26.86 0.38
CA ASP A 298 -0.39 -27.82 0.95
C ASP A 298 0.96 -27.16 1.24
N SER A 299 1.39 -26.28 0.32
CA SER A 299 2.66 -25.55 0.43
C SER A 299 2.62 -24.46 1.49
N LEU A 300 1.48 -23.77 1.67
CA LEU A 300 1.26 -22.81 2.76
C LEU A 300 1.21 -23.50 4.12
N SER A 301 0.55 -24.66 4.23
CA SER A 301 0.57 -25.48 5.44
C SER A 301 2.01 -25.83 5.84
N THR A 302 2.83 -26.23 4.88
CA THR A 302 4.25 -26.53 5.08
C THR A 302 5.04 -25.28 5.51
N ALA A 303 4.92 -24.18 4.77
CA ALA A 303 5.69 -22.95 5.00
C ALA A 303 5.33 -22.23 6.31
N LEU A 304 4.04 -22.22 6.69
CA LEU A 304 3.55 -21.60 7.93
C LEU A 304 3.57 -22.56 9.13
N THR A 305 3.99 -23.83 8.93
CA THR A 305 3.92 -24.90 9.93
C THR A 305 2.49 -25.09 10.50
N GLN A 306 1.48 -24.95 9.64
CA GLN A 306 0.06 -24.89 9.99
C GLN A 306 -0.72 -26.00 9.29
N PRO A 307 -0.91 -27.18 9.91
CA PRO A 307 -1.72 -28.23 9.33
C PRO A 307 -3.18 -27.80 9.22
N TRP A 308 -3.85 -28.18 8.13
CA TRP A 308 -5.27 -27.90 7.92
C TRP A 308 -6.14 -28.90 8.67
N PRO A 309 -7.09 -28.47 9.54
CA PRO A 309 -7.98 -29.38 10.24
C PRO A 309 -8.97 -30.05 9.28
N ALA A 310 -9.49 -31.22 9.66
CA ALA A 310 -10.39 -32.01 8.81
C ALA A 310 -11.60 -31.22 8.29
N GLN A 311 -12.19 -30.34 9.12
CA GLN A 311 -13.30 -29.46 8.73
C GLN A 311 -12.95 -28.54 7.55
N MET A 312 -11.74 -27.97 7.56
CA MET A 312 -11.23 -27.11 6.48
C MET A 312 -10.97 -27.92 5.21
N GLN A 313 -10.40 -29.12 5.34
CA GLN A 313 -10.21 -30.04 4.20
C GLN A 313 -11.56 -30.43 3.58
N THR A 314 -12.59 -30.70 4.40
CA THR A 314 -13.96 -30.93 3.93
C THR A 314 -14.52 -29.69 3.23
N MET A 315 -14.32 -28.48 3.76
CA MET A 315 -14.75 -27.24 3.11
C MET A 315 -14.10 -27.07 1.72
N LEU A 316 -12.78 -27.25 1.62
CA LEU A 316 -12.07 -27.20 0.33
C LEU A 316 -12.56 -28.27 -0.65
N ALA A 317 -12.85 -29.49 -0.17
CA ALA A 317 -13.36 -30.57 -1.02
C ALA A 317 -14.72 -30.23 -1.68
N HIS A 318 -15.56 -29.43 -1.03
CA HIS A 318 -16.82 -28.95 -1.64
C HIS A 318 -16.61 -27.82 -2.67
N LEU A 319 -15.41 -27.21 -2.72
CA LEU A 319 -15.01 -26.25 -3.75
C LEU A 319 -14.31 -26.93 -4.94
N ASP A 320 -14.10 -28.26 -4.89
CA ASP A 320 -13.54 -29.05 -5.99
C ASP A 320 -14.59 -29.27 -7.09
N MET A 321 -14.78 -28.24 -7.92
CA MET A 321 -15.68 -28.27 -9.06
C MET A 321 -15.30 -29.33 -10.12
N PRO A 322 -16.27 -30.06 -10.69
CA PRO A 322 -16.00 -31.07 -11.72
C PRO A 322 -15.51 -30.47 -13.05
N HIS A 323 -15.76 -29.17 -13.28
CA HIS A 323 -15.42 -28.46 -14.50
C HIS A 323 -14.57 -27.22 -14.21
N PRO A 324 -13.31 -27.18 -14.69
CA PRO A 324 -12.38 -26.12 -14.28
C PRO A 324 -12.76 -24.69 -14.74
N MET A 325 -13.39 -24.53 -15.91
CA MET A 325 -14.00 -23.26 -16.36
C MET A 325 -15.02 -22.70 -15.35
N SER A 326 -15.78 -23.57 -14.69
CA SER A 326 -16.78 -23.16 -13.69
C SER A 326 -16.12 -22.54 -12.46
N LEU A 327 -14.90 -22.94 -12.09
CA LEU A 327 -14.18 -22.35 -10.94
C LEU A 327 -13.73 -20.91 -11.23
N ALA A 328 -13.24 -20.62 -12.44
CA ALA A 328 -12.92 -19.26 -12.86
C ALA A 328 -14.17 -18.37 -12.84
N GLN A 329 -15.29 -18.86 -13.38
CA GLN A 329 -16.57 -18.15 -13.36
C GLN A 329 -17.12 -17.97 -11.93
N PHE A 330 -16.94 -18.97 -11.06
CA PHE A 330 -17.34 -18.89 -9.66
C PHE A 330 -16.57 -17.79 -8.91
N TYR A 331 -15.24 -17.75 -9.04
CA TYR A 331 -14.45 -16.66 -8.45
C TYR A 331 -14.77 -15.29 -9.07
N GLN A 332 -15.12 -15.24 -10.36
CA GLN A 332 -15.61 -14.01 -10.98
C GLN A 332 -16.97 -13.56 -10.41
N ALA A 333 -17.87 -14.49 -10.08
CA ALA A 333 -19.10 -14.18 -9.35
C ALA A 333 -18.79 -13.69 -7.93
N LEU A 334 -17.91 -14.35 -7.17
CA LEU A 334 -17.50 -13.90 -5.83
C LEU A 334 -16.86 -12.50 -5.85
N LEU A 335 -16.06 -12.16 -6.88
CA LEU A 335 -15.50 -10.83 -7.06
C LEU A 335 -16.60 -9.77 -7.28
N LEU A 336 -17.64 -10.08 -8.07
CA LEU A 336 -18.81 -9.21 -8.26
C LEU A 336 -19.63 -9.06 -6.97
N ILE A 337 -19.78 -10.13 -6.18
CA ILE A 337 -20.41 -10.06 -4.85
C ILE A 337 -19.63 -9.08 -3.95
N SER A 338 -18.31 -9.11 -3.97
CA SER A 338 -17.50 -8.20 -3.17
C SER A 338 -17.67 -6.72 -3.56
N GLN A 339 -18.03 -6.41 -4.81
CA GLN A 339 -18.34 -5.03 -5.24
C GLN A 339 -19.69 -4.54 -4.67
N GLY A 340 -20.68 -5.44 -4.58
CA GLY A 340 -21.92 -5.24 -3.83
C GLY A 340 -22.99 -4.36 -4.49
N ASP A 341 -22.67 -3.65 -5.57
CA ASP A 341 -23.66 -2.83 -6.30
C ASP A 341 -24.70 -3.68 -7.04
N ALA A 342 -25.91 -3.14 -7.23
CA ALA A 342 -27.03 -3.87 -7.83
C ALA A 342 -26.75 -4.44 -9.24
N PRO A 343 -26.07 -3.73 -10.17
CA PRO A 343 -25.57 -4.32 -11.41
C PRO A 343 -24.64 -5.52 -11.19
N SER A 344 -23.64 -5.40 -10.32
CA SER A 344 -22.68 -6.47 -10.03
C SER A 344 -23.35 -7.68 -9.38
N LEU A 345 -24.24 -7.47 -8.40
CA LEU A 345 -25.02 -8.56 -7.79
C LEU A 345 -25.94 -9.25 -8.80
N THR A 346 -26.59 -8.50 -9.69
CA THR A 346 -27.43 -9.08 -10.75
C THR A 346 -26.61 -9.92 -11.73
N LYS A 347 -25.41 -9.45 -12.09
CA LYS A 347 -24.46 -10.22 -12.91
C LYS A 347 -23.96 -11.47 -12.17
N ALA A 348 -23.65 -11.36 -10.87
CA ALA A 348 -23.24 -12.49 -10.05
C ALA A 348 -24.33 -13.58 -9.98
N SER A 349 -25.58 -13.21 -9.73
CA SER A 349 -26.73 -14.14 -9.73
C SER A 349 -26.87 -14.88 -11.07
N SER A 350 -26.79 -14.16 -12.20
CA SER A 350 -26.84 -14.76 -13.54
C SER A 350 -25.67 -15.69 -13.85
N MET A 351 -24.45 -15.37 -13.37
CA MET A 351 -23.30 -16.25 -13.50
C MET A 351 -23.45 -17.51 -12.64
N LEU A 352 -23.94 -17.39 -11.41
CA LEU A 352 -24.17 -18.51 -10.50
C LEU A 352 -25.28 -19.44 -11.01
N ASP A 353 -26.38 -18.90 -11.55
CA ASP A 353 -27.42 -19.67 -12.25
C ASP A 353 -26.86 -20.46 -13.44
N SER A 354 -25.94 -19.87 -14.21
CA SER A 354 -25.25 -20.55 -15.33
C SER A 354 -24.32 -21.67 -14.84
N ILE A 355 -23.58 -21.43 -13.75
CA ILE A 355 -22.72 -22.42 -13.10
C ILE A 355 -23.54 -23.60 -12.57
N ILE A 356 -24.64 -23.34 -11.86
CA ILE A 356 -25.55 -24.34 -11.31
C ILE A 356 -26.10 -25.26 -12.42
N LYS A 357 -26.51 -24.68 -13.56
CA LYS A 357 -26.98 -25.45 -14.73
C LYS A 357 -25.91 -26.36 -15.34
N LEU A 358 -24.63 -26.01 -15.21
CA LEU A 358 -23.48 -26.80 -15.67
C LEU A 358 -22.94 -27.76 -14.60
N SER A 359 -23.33 -27.60 -13.33
CA SER A 359 -22.84 -28.40 -12.21
C SER A 359 -23.91 -28.49 -11.10
N PRO A 360 -24.99 -29.28 -11.30
CA PRO A 360 -26.12 -29.35 -10.37
C PRO A 360 -25.77 -29.88 -8.97
N ASP A 361 -24.66 -30.62 -8.83
CA ASP A 361 -24.19 -31.14 -7.54
C ASP A 361 -23.40 -30.08 -6.73
N PHE A 362 -23.15 -28.89 -7.29
CA PHE A 362 -22.34 -27.84 -6.64
C PHE A 362 -23.19 -27.01 -5.66
N ALA A 363 -23.47 -27.58 -4.48
CA ALA A 363 -24.29 -26.97 -3.43
C ALA A 363 -23.87 -25.54 -3.04
N TYR A 364 -22.56 -25.23 -3.00
CA TYR A 364 -22.06 -23.88 -2.71
C TYR A 364 -22.45 -22.85 -3.78
N GLY A 365 -22.67 -23.27 -5.04
CA GLY A 365 -23.20 -22.41 -6.09
C GLY A 365 -24.61 -21.93 -5.77
N TYR A 366 -25.50 -22.86 -5.38
CA TYR A 366 -26.86 -22.54 -4.91
C TYR A 366 -26.84 -21.64 -3.68
N ALA A 367 -25.99 -21.95 -2.68
CA ALA A 367 -25.87 -21.12 -1.49
C ALA A 367 -25.47 -19.67 -1.81
N GLN A 368 -24.45 -19.48 -2.65
CA GLN A 368 -24.03 -18.14 -3.06
C GLN A 368 -25.09 -17.43 -3.90
N LYS A 369 -25.82 -18.16 -4.78
CA LYS A 369 -26.91 -17.56 -5.57
C LYS A 369 -28.07 -17.09 -4.67
N ALA A 370 -28.52 -17.94 -3.75
CA ALA A 370 -29.56 -17.61 -2.78
C ALA A 370 -29.15 -16.41 -1.92
N MET A 371 -27.91 -16.38 -1.42
CA MET A 371 -27.37 -15.23 -0.68
C MET A 371 -27.42 -13.94 -1.51
N VAL A 372 -26.99 -13.99 -2.77
CA VAL A 372 -27.03 -12.84 -3.68
C VAL A 372 -28.46 -12.39 -3.96
N ASP A 373 -29.41 -13.30 -4.12
CA ASP A 373 -30.79 -12.92 -4.43
C ASP A 373 -31.54 -12.36 -3.21
N VAL A 374 -31.24 -12.82 -1.98
CA VAL A 374 -31.66 -12.12 -0.74
C VAL A 374 -31.03 -10.72 -0.65
N LEU A 375 -29.74 -10.58 -0.98
CA LEU A 375 -29.07 -9.27 -0.98
C LEU A 375 -29.66 -8.32 -2.03
N ARG A 376 -29.94 -8.80 -3.24
CA ARG A 376 -30.64 -8.05 -4.29
C ARG A 376 -32.03 -7.63 -3.83
N HIS A 377 -32.79 -8.53 -3.20
CA HIS A 377 -34.09 -8.22 -2.62
C HIS A 377 -34.02 -7.08 -1.59
N SER A 378 -32.98 -7.06 -0.73
CA SER A 378 -32.79 -5.99 0.26
C SER A 378 -32.49 -4.61 -0.37
N GLN A 379 -31.80 -4.58 -1.51
CA GLN A 379 -31.51 -3.33 -2.24
C GLN A 379 -32.67 -2.87 -3.11
N GLN A 380 -33.37 -3.81 -3.75
CA GLN A 380 -34.50 -3.56 -4.65
C GLN A 380 -35.57 -4.63 -4.39
N PRO A 381 -36.69 -4.27 -3.74
CA PRO A 381 -37.76 -5.22 -3.43
C PRO A 381 -38.24 -5.97 -4.66
N PHE A 382 -38.40 -7.29 -4.49
CA PHE A 382 -38.80 -8.22 -5.55
C PHE A 382 -40.32 -8.20 -5.71
N ASP A 383 -40.78 -8.48 -6.94
CA ASP A 383 -42.20 -8.70 -7.18
C ASP A 383 -42.69 -10.03 -6.57
N SER A 384 -44.01 -10.25 -6.55
CA SER A 384 -44.61 -11.43 -5.93
C SER A 384 -44.18 -12.75 -6.57
N SER A 385 -43.84 -12.78 -7.86
CA SER A 385 -43.35 -13.98 -8.55
C SER A 385 -41.88 -14.26 -8.22
N GLN A 386 -41.06 -13.21 -8.16
CA GLN A 386 -39.67 -13.27 -7.74
C GLN A 386 -39.53 -13.69 -6.27
N LEU A 387 -40.42 -13.22 -5.38
CA LEU A 387 -40.46 -13.63 -3.97
C LEU A 387 -40.80 -15.11 -3.80
N VAL A 388 -41.74 -15.65 -4.59
CA VAL A 388 -42.04 -17.09 -4.60
C VAL A 388 -40.84 -17.90 -5.08
N SER A 389 -40.16 -17.46 -6.15
CA SER A 389 -38.93 -18.09 -6.62
C SER A 389 -37.83 -18.09 -5.56
N LEU A 390 -37.63 -16.95 -4.88
CA LEU A 390 -36.63 -16.81 -3.81
C LEU A 390 -36.96 -17.73 -2.62
N SER A 391 -38.23 -17.83 -2.22
CA SER A 391 -38.64 -18.70 -1.12
C SER A 391 -38.39 -20.18 -1.40
N HIS A 392 -38.66 -20.65 -2.62
CA HIS A 392 -38.36 -22.02 -3.06
C HIS A 392 -36.84 -22.28 -3.11
N GLU A 393 -36.04 -21.30 -3.54
CA GLU A 393 -34.57 -21.42 -3.56
C GLU A 393 -33.97 -21.48 -2.15
N LEU A 394 -34.49 -20.66 -1.22
CA LEU A 394 -34.11 -20.71 0.20
C LEU A 394 -34.48 -22.05 0.85
N GLU A 395 -35.68 -22.59 0.57
CA GLU A 395 -36.09 -23.91 1.04
C GLU A 395 -35.21 -25.02 0.45
N HIS A 396 -34.86 -24.94 -0.84
CA HIS A 396 -33.98 -25.91 -1.48
C HIS A 396 -32.58 -25.91 -0.83
N VAL A 397 -31.98 -24.72 -0.65
CA VAL A 397 -30.66 -24.53 -0.02
C VAL A 397 -30.66 -24.98 1.45
N ALA A 398 -31.72 -24.71 2.21
CA ALA A 398 -31.84 -25.13 3.60
C ALA A 398 -31.94 -26.66 3.78
N ASN A 399 -32.41 -27.38 2.75
CA ASN A 399 -32.55 -28.83 2.75
C ASN A 399 -31.33 -29.59 2.20
N MET A 400 -30.29 -28.91 1.69
CA MET A 400 -29.06 -29.55 1.19
C MET A 400 -28.21 -30.13 2.34
N PRO A 401 -27.93 -31.44 2.38
CA PRO A 401 -27.08 -32.04 3.42
C PRO A 401 -25.68 -31.44 3.52
N GLU A 402 -25.09 -31.04 2.40
CA GLU A 402 -23.74 -30.48 2.24
C GLU A 402 -23.61 -29.09 2.87
N LEU A 403 -24.72 -28.35 2.94
CA LEU A 403 -24.78 -27.00 3.50
C LEU A 403 -25.21 -26.97 4.96
N LYS A 404 -25.59 -28.12 5.53
CA LYS A 404 -25.99 -28.24 6.92
C LYS A 404 -24.82 -27.84 7.84
N ASN A 405 -25.11 -26.92 8.75
CA ASN A 405 -24.10 -26.29 9.63
C ASN A 405 -22.95 -25.58 8.87
N SER A 406 -23.19 -25.07 7.65
CA SER A 406 -22.23 -24.23 6.92
C SER A 406 -22.38 -22.75 7.27
N ALA A 407 -21.27 -22.00 7.24
CA ALA A 407 -21.30 -20.57 7.52
C ALA A 407 -22.17 -19.78 6.52
N VAL A 408 -22.15 -20.17 5.24
CA VAL A 408 -22.97 -19.53 4.19
C VAL A 408 -24.47 -19.70 4.44
N LEU A 409 -24.93 -20.87 4.92
CA LEU A 409 -26.34 -21.08 5.24
C LEU A 409 -26.81 -20.14 6.37
N TYR A 410 -26.04 -20.05 7.45
CA TYR A 410 -26.34 -19.13 8.55
C TYR A 410 -26.25 -17.65 8.15
N ARG A 411 -25.36 -17.30 7.22
CA ARG A 411 -25.27 -15.95 6.64
C ARG A 411 -26.52 -15.60 5.84
N ILE A 412 -27.01 -16.51 5.00
CA ILE A 412 -28.28 -16.33 4.26
C ILE A 412 -29.42 -16.09 5.25
N GLN A 413 -29.55 -16.93 6.28
CA GLN A 413 -30.56 -16.80 7.33
C GLN A 413 -30.46 -15.45 8.06
N ALA A 414 -29.25 -14.97 8.36
CA ALA A 414 -29.05 -13.67 9.01
C ALA A 414 -29.49 -12.49 8.13
N ILE A 415 -29.14 -12.50 6.84
CA ILE A 415 -29.51 -11.43 5.90
C ILE A 415 -31.03 -11.43 5.64
N ASP A 416 -31.63 -12.60 5.46
CA ASP A 416 -33.09 -12.77 5.29
C ASP A 416 -33.86 -12.34 6.54
N ALA A 417 -33.38 -12.71 7.73
CA ALA A 417 -33.95 -12.28 9.00
C ALA A 417 -33.84 -10.75 9.20
N LEU A 418 -32.72 -10.12 8.81
CA LEU A 418 -32.59 -8.65 8.81
C LEU A 418 -33.60 -7.99 7.87
N GLY A 419 -33.75 -8.48 6.63
CA GLY A 419 -34.74 -7.99 5.68
C GLY A 419 -36.19 -8.09 6.20
N LYS A 420 -36.47 -9.10 7.04
CA LYS A 420 -37.76 -9.31 7.72
C LYS A 420 -37.88 -8.59 9.07
N GLY A 421 -36.90 -7.79 9.49
CA GLY A 421 -36.89 -7.10 10.79
C GLY A 421 -36.75 -8.03 12.01
N SER A 422 -36.39 -9.30 11.82
CA SER A 422 -36.27 -10.32 12.86
C SER A 422 -34.88 -10.30 13.52
N ILE A 423 -34.64 -9.28 14.34
CA ILE A 423 -33.30 -8.90 14.83
C ILE A 423 -32.62 -10.03 15.62
N ASP A 424 -33.34 -10.69 16.55
CA ASP A 424 -32.75 -11.73 17.40
C ASP A 424 -32.35 -12.97 16.59
N ASN A 425 -33.19 -13.40 15.64
CA ASN A 425 -32.87 -14.49 14.71
C ASN A 425 -31.66 -14.15 13.85
N ALA A 426 -31.55 -12.89 13.39
CA ALA A 426 -30.39 -12.44 12.65
C ALA A 426 -29.11 -12.45 13.49
N TYR A 427 -29.20 -12.04 14.77
CA TYR A 427 -28.10 -12.06 15.72
C TYR A 427 -27.61 -13.49 16.01
N GLU A 428 -28.52 -14.42 16.28
CA GLU A 428 -28.16 -15.83 16.51
C GLU A 428 -27.49 -16.43 15.27
N ALA A 429 -28.12 -16.26 14.10
CA ALA A 429 -27.60 -16.79 12.84
C ALA A 429 -26.23 -16.21 12.47
N ILE A 430 -26.01 -14.89 12.59
CA ILE A 430 -24.71 -14.32 12.20
C ILE A 430 -23.57 -14.73 13.14
N ASN A 431 -23.83 -14.82 14.45
CA ASN A 431 -22.82 -15.34 15.38
C ASN A 431 -22.49 -16.80 15.07
N LYS A 432 -23.50 -17.62 14.75
CA LYS A 432 -23.28 -19.01 14.31
C LYS A 432 -22.49 -19.10 13.01
N SER A 433 -22.68 -18.16 12.09
CA SER A 433 -21.85 -18.06 10.87
C SER A 433 -20.39 -17.68 11.19
N ILE A 434 -20.16 -16.76 12.14
CA ILE A 434 -18.82 -16.32 12.56
C ILE A 434 -18.05 -17.43 13.29
N GLU A 435 -18.71 -18.25 14.10
CA GLU A 435 -18.12 -19.45 14.72
C GLU A 435 -17.59 -20.46 13.68
N LEU A 436 -18.11 -20.43 12.45
CA LEU A 436 -17.80 -21.36 11.37
C LEU A 436 -16.91 -20.74 10.28
N GLU A 437 -16.90 -19.42 10.12
CA GLU A 437 -16.11 -18.70 9.13
C GLU A 437 -15.83 -17.25 9.56
N MET A 438 -14.55 -16.94 9.81
CA MET A 438 -14.09 -15.58 10.10
C MET A 438 -13.83 -14.83 8.79
N SER A 439 -14.88 -14.18 8.24
CA SER A 439 -14.80 -13.40 7.00
C SER A 439 -15.35 -11.98 7.14
N TRP A 440 -14.80 -11.05 6.34
CA TRP A 440 -15.17 -9.63 6.38
C TRP A 440 -16.67 -9.40 6.22
N LEU A 441 -17.34 -10.14 5.31
CA LEU A 441 -18.78 -10.01 5.07
C LEU A 441 -19.61 -10.45 6.29
N ASN A 442 -19.17 -11.47 7.03
CA ASN A 442 -19.82 -11.87 8.27
C ASN A 442 -19.80 -10.73 9.32
N TYR A 443 -18.66 -10.04 9.45
CA TYR A 443 -18.55 -8.90 10.34
C TYR A 443 -19.31 -7.65 9.85
N VAL A 444 -19.47 -7.45 8.53
CA VAL A 444 -20.39 -6.42 8.01
C VAL A 444 -21.83 -6.74 8.43
N VAL A 445 -22.29 -7.98 8.21
CA VAL A 445 -23.67 -8.37 8.59
C VAL A 445 -23.87 -8.28 10.10
N LEU A 446 -22.90 -8.66 10.92
CA LEU A 446 -22.95 -8.46 12.38
C LEU A 446 -23.07 -6.97 12.75
N GLY A 447 -22.33 -6.09 12.07
CA GLY A 447 -22.46 -4.64 12.24
C GLY A 447 -23.88 -4.14 11.92
N LYS A 448 -24.50 -4.66 10.87
CA LYS A 448 -25.90 -4.36 10.49
C LYS A 448 -26.88 -4.83 11.56
N VAL A 449 -26.68 -6.02 12.15
CA VAL A 449 -27.49 -6.47 13.29
C VAL A 449 -27.35 -5.51 14.47
N TYR A 450 -26.13 -5.12 14.84
CA TYR A 450 -25.90 -4.21 15.95
C TYR A 450 -26.51 -2.81 15.73
N GLU A 451 -26.45 -2.25 14.51
CA GLU A 451 -27.16 -1.00 14.20
C GLU A 451 -28.67 -1.14 14.36
N MET A 452 -29.27 -2.25 13.88
CA MET A 452 -30.70 -2.48 14.07
C MET A 452 -31.10 -2.68 15.54
N LYS A 453 -30.19 -3.17 16.40
CA LYS A 453 -30.36 -3.19 17.85
C LYS A 453 -30.16 -1.82 18.53
N GLY A 454 -29.66 -0.81 17.81
CA GLY A 454 -29.24 0.48 18.38
C GLY A 454 -27.90 0.43 19.12
N GLU A 455 -27.14 -0.65 18.99
CA GLU A 455 -25.86 -0.91 19.66
C GLU A 455 -24.68 -0.35 18.85
N ASN A 456 -24.75 0.93 18.46
CA ASN A 456 -23.85 1.57 17.49
C ASN A 456 -22.34 1.39 17.78
N ARG A 457 -21.94 1.28 19.06
CA ARG A 457 -20.54 1.01 19.43
C ARG A 457 -20.08 -0.40 19.03
N LEU A 458 -20.96 -1.40 19.16
CA LEU A 458 -20.66 -2.78 18.75
C LEU A 458 -20.76 -2.93 17.23
N ALA A 459 -21.66 -2.19 16.59
CA ALA A 459 -21.67 -2.06 15.14
C ALA A 459 -20.34 -1.50 14.62
N ALA A 460 -19.81 -0.47 15.29
CA ALA A 460 -18.55 0.14 14.93
C ALA A 460 -17.36 -0.82 15.02
N ASP A 461 -17.30 -1.60 16.10
CA ASP A 461 -16.27 -2.62 16.32
C ASP A 461 -16.34 -3.74 15.26
N ALA A 462 -17.54 -4.21 14.92
CA ALA A 462 -17.76 -5.19 13.87
C ALA A 462 -17.34 -4.65 12.48
N TYR A 463 -17.69 -3.41 12.14
CA TYR A 463 -17.28 -2.80 10.87
C TYR A 463 -15.78 -2.52 10.77
N ILE A 464 -15.13 -2.12 11.86
CA ILE A 464 -13.67 -1.99 11.91
C ILE A 464 -13.01 -3.37 11.77
N THR A 465 -13.58 -4.42 12.36
CA THR A 465 -13.10 -5.80 12.20
C THR A 465 -13.26 -6.29 10.75
N ALA A 466 -14.40 -6.02 10.10
CA ALA A 466 -14.59 -6.28 8.67
C ALA A 466 -13.55 -5.57 7.81
N PHE A 467 -13.32 -4.28 8.06
CA PHE A 467 -12.32 -3.49 7.32
C PHE A 467 -10.88 -3.95 7.60
N ASN A 468 -10.56 -4.42 8.81
CA ASN A 468 -9.26 -5.03 9.10
C ASN A 468 -9.05 -6.37 8.36
N LEU A 469 -10.10 -7.19 8.23
CA LEU A 469 -10.03 -8.48 7.52
C LEU A 469 -9.86 -8.30 6.01
N ARG A 470 -10.51 -7.30 5.42
CA ARG A 470 -10.36 -6.95 4.00
C ARG A 470 -10.50 -5.43 3.81
N PRO A 471 -9.43 -4.64 3.93
CA PRO A 471 -9.51 -3.20 3.69
C PRO A 471 -9.67 -2.91 2.20
N GLY A 472 -10.35 -1.81 1.88
CA GLY A 472 -10.60 -1.38 0.49
C GLY A 472 -12.01 -0.84 0.25
N ASP A 473 -12.22 -0.32 -0.96
CA ASP A 473 -13.46 0.32 -1.39
C ASP A 473 -14.65 -0.64 -1.34
N ASN A 474 -14.43 -1.93 -1.66
CA ASN A 474 -15.45 -2.97 -1.65
C ASN A 474 -16.07 -3.13 -0.25
N THR A 475 -15.24 -3.23 0.79
CA THR A 475 -15.71 -3.41 2.16
C THR A 475 -16.37 -2.13 2.69
N LEU A 476 -15.85 -0.94 2.33
CA LEU A 476 -16.50 0.34 2.66
C LEU A 476 -17.87 0.47 2.00
N TYR A 477 -18.00 0.07 0.73
CA TYR A 477 -19.29 0.04 0.03
C TYR A 477 -20.30 -0.84 0.76
N TRP A 478 -19.88 -2.04 1.17
CA TRP A 478 -20.71 -2.98 1.93
C TRP A 478 -21.11 -2.45 3.31
N ILE A 479 -20.20 -1.79 4.03
CA ILE A 479 -20.52 -1.10 5.29
C ILE A 479 -21.56 0.00 5.03
N GLN A 480 -21.37 0.85 4.02
CA GLN A 480 -22.26 1.96 3.71
C GLN A 480 -23.64 1.54 3.19
N ASN A 481 -23.73 0.52 2.33
CA ASN A 481 -24.90 0.27 1.48
C ASN A 481 -25.51 -1.15 1.63
N GLY A 482 -24.80 -2.09 2.25
CA GLY A 482 -25.28 -3.47 2.37
C GLY A 482 -26.52 -3.58 3.27
N ILE A 483 -27.58 -4.22 2.78
CA ILE A 483 -28.87 -4.44 3.46
C ILE A 483 -29.67 -3.15 3.70
N PHE A 484 -29.08 -2.16 4.36
CA PHE A 484 -29.61 -0.81 4.54
C PHE A 484 -28.46 0.21 4.61
N GLN A 485 -28.76 1.50 4.50
CA GLN A 485 -27.75 2.56 4.51
C GLN A 485 -27.20 2.86 5.90
N THR A 486 -25.88 2.91 6.02
CA THR A 486 -25.14 3.24 7.25
C THR A 486 -24.35 4.53 7.08
N SER A 487 -24.50 5.46 8.01
CA SER A 487 -23.71 6.69 8.04
C SER A 487 -22.35 6.43 8.70
N ILE A 488 -21.29 6.28 7.90
CA ILE A 488 -19.92 6.13 8.40
C ILE A 488 -19.54 7.25 9.38
N GLU A 489 -19.90 8.50 9.08
CA GLU A 489 -19.67 9.64 9.97
C GLU A 489 -20.27 9.48 11.37
N LYS A 490 -21.43 8.85 11.51
CA LYS A 490 -22.15 8.73 12.79
C LYS A 490 -21.81 7.44 13.54
N ILE A 491 -21.55 6.36 12.81
CA ILE A 491 -21.39 5.01 13.38
C ILE A 491 -19.91 4.62 13.49
N VAL A 492 -19.11 4.91 12.47
CA VAL A 492 -17.68 4.56 12.38
C VAL A 492 -16.82 5.75 11.91
N PRO A 493 -16.73 6.85 12.69
CA PRO A 493 -15.97 8.04 12.27
C PRO A 493 -14.53 7.73 11.86
N TYR A 494 -13.90 6.74 12.50
CA TYR A 494 -12.55 6.26 12.16
C TYR A 494 -12.42 5.84 10.68
N LEU A 495 -13.44 5.20 10.10
CA LEU A 495 -13.37 4.75 8.71
C LEU A 495 -13.47 5.89 7.68
N GLN A 496 -13.79 7.13 8.10
CA GLN A 496 -13.74 8.29 7.21
C GLN A 496 -12.35 8.56 6.62
N THR A 497 -11.27 8.23 7.35
CA THR A 497 -9.90 8.47 6.87
C THR A 497 -9.51 7.58 5.69
N PHE A 498 -10.28 6.51 5.45
CA PHE A 498 -10.07 5.54 4.37
C PHE A 498 -11.05 5.72 3.21
N LEU A 499 -12.03 6.63 3.33
CA LEU A 499 -12.88 6.96 2.19
C LEU A 499 -12.05 7.62 1.08
N PRO A 500 -12.33 7.31 -0.20
CA PRO A 500 -11.70 8.01 -1.31
C PRO A 500 -11.99 9.51 -1.17
N LYS A 501 -10.94 10.32 -1.07
CA LYS A 501 -11.07 11.77 -1.09
C LYS A 501 -11.57 12.14 -2.49
N ASN A 502 -12.73 12.79 -2.57
CA ASN A 502 -13.28 13.30 -3.82
C ASN A 502 -12.18 14.08 -4.57
N ALA A 503 -11.91 13.66 -5.81
CA ALA A 503 -10.88 14.23 -6.68
C ALA A 503 -11.34 15.53 -7.34
#